data_AF-A0A9D6T9W1-F1
#
_entry.id   AF-A0A9D6T9W1-F1
#
_cell.length_a   1.000
_cell.length_b   1.000
_cell.length_c   1.000
_cell.angle_alpha   90.00
_cell.angle_beta   90.00
_cell.angle_gamma   90.00
#
_symmetry.space_group_name_H-M   'P 1'
#
loop_
_entity.id
_entity.type
_entity.pdbx_description
1 polymer ?
#
loop_
_entity_poly.entity_id
_entity_poly.type
_entity_poly.pdbx_seq_one_letter_code
_entity_poly.pdbx_strand_id
1 'polypeptide(L)'
;MYFVTIKRAPYVLFATTPSERAAVGLTEQQTVQLLIRGADGSWQVRHQWDAKRFSHTEFMAALHYRDEPTDPEQLLDLLPAALRR
;
A
#
# COMPACT_ATOMS: atom_id res chain seq x y z
N MET A 1 -8.90 10.16 3.01
CA MET A 1 -7.95 9.63 4.02
C MET A 1 -6.56 10.27 3.87
N TYR A 2 -5.71 10.25 4.92
CA TYR A 2 -4.27 10.53 4.85
C TYR A 2 -3.43 9.29 5.20
N PHE A 3 -2.16 9.27 4.77
CA PHE A 3 -1.19 8.24 5.14
C PHE A 3 -0.17 8.78 6.14
N VAL A 4 0.40 7.89 6.95
CA VAL A 4 1.51 8.20 7.85
C VAL A 4 2.79 7.59 7.29
N THR A 5 3.75 8.43 6.89
CA THR A 5 5.04 7.97 6.39
C THR A 5 5.99 7.67 7.54
N ILE A 6 6.60 6.48 7.53
CA ILE A 6 7.60 6.06 8.51
C ILE A 6 8.85 5.55 7.81
N LYS A 7 10.01 5.63 8.50
CA LYS A 7 11.24 5.01 8.00
C LYS A 7 11.20 3.51 8.26
N ARG A 8 11.32 2.71 7.20
CA ARG A 8 11.36 1.26 7.29
C ARG A 8 12.21 0.66 6.17
N ALA A 9 13.29 -0.03 6.51
CA ALA A 9 14.04 -0.80 5.52
C ALA A 9 13.21 -2.02 5.04
N PRO A 10 13.30 -2.43 3.76
CA PRO A 10 14.18 -1.93 2.69
C PRO A 10 13.51 -0.85 1.79
N TYR A 11 12.53 -0.11 2.30
CA TYR A 11 11.72 0.79 1.48
C TYR A 11 12.30 2.20 1.38
N VAL A 12 12.27 2.76 0.18
CA VAL A 12 12.55 4.18 -0.09
C VAL A 12 11.40 5.04 0.45
N LEU A 13 10.17 4.55 0.36
CA LEU A 13 8.98 5.12 0.98
C LEU A 13 8.16 4.01 1.60
N PHE A 14 7.75 4.19 2.85
CA PHE A 14 6.81 3.31 3.52
C PHE A 14 5.75 4.15 4.22
N ALA A 15 4.50 3.96 3.84
CA ALA A 15 3.39 4.75 4.32
C ALA A 15 2.26 3.84 4.80
N THR A 16 1.82 4.03 6.04
CA THR A 16 0.75 3.23 6.64
C THR A 16 -0.59 3.96 6.57
N THR A 17 -1.68 3.21 6.57
CA THR A 17 -2.98 3.77 6.91
C THR A 17 -2.99 4.23 8.37
N PRO A 18 -3.89 5.16 8.78
CA PRO A 18 -3.97 5.63 10.17
C PRO A 18 -4.20 4.50 11.18
N SER A 19 -4.95 3.46 10.82
CA SER A 19 -5.16 2.31 11.71
C SER A 19 -3.98 1.33 11.76
N GLU A 20 -2.95 1.54 10.94
CA GLU A 20 -1.80 0.65 10.76
C GLU A 20 -2.16 -0.79 10.34
N ARG A 21 -3.37 -1.02 9.80
CA ARG A 21 -3.77 -2.33 9.25
C ARG A 21 -3.16 -2.61 7.88
N ALA A 22 -2.87 -1.57 7.11
CA ALA A 22 -2.27 -1.68 5.80
C ALA A 22 -1.16 -0.65 5.60
N ALA A 23 -0.28 -0.92 4.63
CA ALA A 23 0.77 -0.02 4.23
C ALA A 23 1.06 -0.13 2.74
N VAL A 24 1.57 0.96 2.16
CA VAL A 24 2.17 0.98 0.83
C VAL A 24 3.66 1.23 0.96
N GLY A 25 4.46 0.37 0.33
CA GLY A 25 5.91 0.46 0.27
C GLY A 25 6.38 0.68 -1.16
N LEU A 26 7.43 1.49 -1.35
CA LEU A 26 8.19 1.60 -2.60
C LEU A 26 9.61 1.09 -2.35
N THR A 27 10.04 0.10 -3.11
CA THR A 27 11.42 -0.43 -3.04
C THR A 27 12.37 0.37 -3.94
N GLU A 28 13.68 0.17 -3.77
CA GLU A 28 14.70 0.77 -4.65
C GLU A 28 14.57 0.30 -6.10
N GLN A 29 14.04 -0.90 -6.33
CA GLN A 29 13.81 -1.48 -7.65
C GLN A 29 12.54 -0.93 -8.32
N GLN A 30 11.94 0.13 -7.79
CA GLN A 30 10.70 0.73 -8.30
C GLN A 30 9.51 -0.24 -8.25
N THR A 31 9.48 -1.14 -7.26
CA THR A 31 8.33 -2.02 -7.00
C THR A 31 7.46 -1.39 -5.92
N VAL A 32 6.18 -1.18 -6.22
CA VAL A 32 5.18 -0.83 -5.21
C VAL A 32 4.67 -2.11 -4.58
N GLN A 33 4.60 -2.13 -3.26
CA GLN A 33 4.07 -3.24 -2.48
C GLN A 33 2.91 -2.74 -1.61
N LEU A 34 1.77 -3.42 -1.70
CA LEU A 34 0.69 -3.32 -0.71
C LEU A 34 0.95 -4.37 0.36
N LEU A 35 0.99 -3.92 1.61
CA LEU A 35 1.24 -4.76 2.77
C LEU A 35 0.06 -4.72 3.72
N ILE A 36 -0.21 -5.86 4.36
CA ILE A 36 -1.19 -5.99 5.43
C ILE A 36 -0.46 -6.40 6.70
N ARG A 37 -0.92 -5.87 7.83
CA ARG A 37 -0.39 -6.24 9.13
C ARG A 37 -1.02 -7.54 9.62
N GLY A 38 -0.17 -8.54 9.85
CA GLY A 38 -0.55 -9.83 10.42
C GLY A 38 -0.91 -9.72 11.90
N ALA A 39 -1.54 -10.78 12.44
CA ALA A 39 -1.91 -10.87 13.84
C ALA A 39 -0.70 -10.85 14.80
N ASP A 40 0.47 -11.27 14.30
CA ASP A 40 1.76 -11.20 14.99
C ASP A 40 2.42 -9.82 14.90
N GLY A 41 1.75 -8.84 14.27
CA GLY A 41 2.26 -7.50 14.03
C GLY A 41 3.27 -7.40 12.88
N SER A 42 3.57 -8.51 12.19
CA SER A 42 4.44 -8.53 11.02
C SER A 42 3.77 -7.89 9.81
N TRP A 43 4.57 -7.32 8.90
CA TRP A 43 4.07 -6.81 7.63
C TRP A 43 4.22 -7.87 6.55
N GLN A 44 3.11 -8.22 5.91
CA GLN A 44 3.07 -9.23 4.86
C GLN A 44 2.75 -8.56 3.54
N VAL A 45 3.60 -8.75 2.53
CA VAL A 45 3.32 -8.28 1.17
C VAL A 45 2.14 -9.10 0.63
N ARG A 46 1.04 -8.41 0.35
CA ARG A 46 -0.14 -9.02 -0.28
C ARG A 46 -0.13 -8.87 -1.77
N HIS A 47 0.31 -7.72 -2.24
CA HIS A 47 0.36 -7.46 -3.67
C HIS A 47 1.54 -6.60 -4.04
N GLN A 48 2.06 -6.77 -5.25
CA GLN A 48 3.15 -5.94 -5.75
C GLN A 48 3.08 -5.72 -7.25
N TRP A 49 3.55 -4.56 -7.69
CA TRP A 49 3.55 -4.19 -9.10
C TRP A 49 4.68 -3.20 -9.40
N ASP A 50 5.02 -3.07 -10.69
CA ASP A 50 5.97 -2.07 -11.17
C ASP A 50 5.36 -0.67 -11.04
N ALA A 51 6.07 0.25 -10.38
CA ALA A 51 5.64 1.64 -10.18
C ALA A 51 5.40 2.39 -11.50
N LYS A 52 5.99 1.96 -12.62
CA LYS A 52 5.75 2.52 -13.95
C LYS A 52 4.35 2.21 -14.49
N ARG A 53 3.71 1.14 -14.01
CA ARG A 53 2.35 0.76 -14.42
C ARG A 53 1.28 1.47 -13.59
N PHE A 54 1.57 1.69 -12.31
CA PHE A 54 0.73 2.43 -11.38
C PHE A 54 1.59 2.85 -10.18
N SER A 55 1.79 4.13 -9.99
CA SER A 55 2.70 4.64 -8.96
C SER A 55 2.10 4.55 -7.55
N HIS A 56 2.97 4.51 -6.53
CA HIS A 56 2.53 4.61 -5.13
C HIS A 56 1.72 5.90 -4.88
N THR A 57 2.07 7.00 -5.57
CA THR A 57 1.34 8.27 -5.48
C THR A 57 -0.07 8.17 -6.03
N GLU A 58 -0.26 7.55 -7.21
CA GLU A 58 -1.60 7.32 -7.76
C GLU A 58 -2.45 6.45 -6.85
N PHE A 59 -1.86 5.39 -6.27
CA PHE A 59 -2.53 4.55 -5.29
C PHE A 59 -2.97 5.33 -4.04
N MET A 60 -2.05 6.12 -3.46
CA MET A 60 -2.34 6.93 -2.27
C MET A 60 -3.35 8.04 -2.55
N ALA A 61 -3.31 8.65 -3.74
CA ALA A 61 -4.26 9.68 -4.16
C ALA A 61 -5.67 9.11 -4.34
N ALA A 62 -5.81 7.87 -4.84
CA ALA A 62 -7.11 7.22 -4.96
C ALA A 62 -7.82 7.04 -3.60
N LEU A 63 -7.05 6.89 -2.51
CA LEU A 63 -7.57 6.82 -1.13
C LEU A 63 -8.02 8.16 -0.56
N HIS A 64 -7.69 9.29 -1.20
CA HIS A 64 -8.18 10.57 -0.74
C HIS A 64 -9.71 10.61 -0.70
N TYR A 65 -10.35 10.01 -1.71
CA TYR A 65 -11.80 10.01 -1.92
C TYR A 65 -12.56 8.88 -1.22
N ARG A 66 -11.89 8.12 -0.33
CA ARG A 66 -12.48 6.99 0.37
C ARG A 66 -12.10 6.99 1.85
N ASP A 67 -12.97 6.38 2.65
CA ASP A 67 -12.66 6.03 4.02
C ASP A 67 -11.72 4.83 4.07
N GLU A 68 -11.09 4.63 5.23
CA GLU A 68 -10.31 3.43 5.48
C GLU A 68 -11.20 2.20 5.48
N PRO A 69 -10.97 1.19 4.64
CA PRO A 69 -11.76 -0.02 4.71
C PRO A 69 -11.47 -0.76 6.03
N THR A 70 -12.50 -1.39 6.59
CA THR A 70 -12.34 -2.26 7.75
C THR A 70 -11.46 -3.47 7.40
N ASP A 71 -11.71 -4.04 6.22
CA ASP A 71 -10.90 -5.11 5.65
C ASP A 71 -9.80 -4.51 4.75
N PRO A 72 -8.52 -4.60 5.13
CA PRO A 72 -7.42 -4.04 4.34
C PRO A 72 -7.27 -4.66 2.95
N GLU A 73 -7.81 -5.86 2.68
CA GLU A 73 -7.77 -6.46 1.34
C GLU A 73 -8.61 -5.66 0.32
N GLN A 74 -9.62 -4.91 0.77
CA GLN A 74 -10.43 -4.06 -0.11
C GLN A 74 -9.63 -2.91 -0.74
N LEU A 75 -8.41 -2.63 -0.25
CA LEU A 75 -7.50 -1.69 -0.88
C LEU A 75 -7.06 -2.14 -2.28
N LEU A 76 -7.14 -3.43 -2.60
CA LEU A 76 -6.87 -3.95 -3.94
C LEU A 76 -7.84 -3.40 -5.00
N ASP A 77 -9.04 -2.98 -4.60
CA ASP A 77 -10.03 -2.39 -5.52
C ASP A 77 -9.58 -1.04 -6.09
N LEU A 78 -8.58 -0.41 -5.48
CA LEU A 78 -7.99 0.84 -5.98
C LEU A 78 -7.03 0.60 -7.15
N LEU A 79 -6.55 -0.63 -7.31
CA LEU A 79 -5.65 -0.95 -8.41
C LEU A 79 -6.43 -1.01 -9.73
N PRO A 80 -5.79 -0.69 -10.86
CA PRO A 80 -6.31 -1.02 -12.18
C PRO A 80 -6.61 -2.53 -12.29
N ALA A 81 -7.67 -2.92 -13.00
CA ALA A 81 -8.07 -4.33 -13.13
C ALA A 81 -6.95 -5.25 -13.65
N ALA A 82 -6.08 -4.73 -14.53
CA ALA A 82 -4.91 -5.44 -15.06
C ALA A 82 -3.81 -5.69 -14.02
N LEU A 83 -3.93 -5.09 -12.83
CA LEU A 83 -3.01 -5.18 -11.71
C LEU A 83 -3.66 -5.83 -10.48
N ARG A 84 -4.90 -6.31 -10.52
CA ARG A 84 -5.57 -6.98 -9.37
C ARG A 84 -5.36 -8.49 -9.30
N ARG A 85 -4.59 -9.07 -10.23
CA ARG A 85 -4.41 -10.53 -10.38
C ARG A 85 -3.11 -11.01 -9.76
#